data_AF-A0A4W2H6R0-F1
#
_entry.id   AF-A0A4W2H6R0-F1
#
_cell.length_a   1.000
_cell.length_b   1.000
_cell.length_c   1.000
_cell.angle_alpha   90.00
_cell.angle_beta   90.00
_cell.angle_gamma   90.00
#
_symmetry.space_group_name_H-M   'P 1'
#
loop_
_entity.id
_entity.type
_entity.pdbx_description
1 polymer ?
#
loop_
_entity_poly.entity_id
_entity_poly.type
_entity_poly.pdbx_seq_one_letter_code
_entity_poly.pdbx_strand_id
1 'polypeptide(L)'
;MQRSLELKVLLYSFHDCSFSNSAGKDPKVQNSNMPRECIRKFFPKRKCFVFDRPTNDRKLLLRVTELSDNQLDVNFQKQSEDFCSYIFTRAKPKTLREGITVTGGGLGTLMEAYIDAINSGGVPCLENAVITLAERENSAAVQKAADHYSEQMTQRLNLPTDMLQELLEVHAVCEKEAIAISWSAPSRMTSGCSRRSSWTSWRKRRTVS
;
A
#
# COMPACT_ATOMS: atom_id res chain seq x y z
N MET A 1 14.00 -36.16 -11.74
CA MET A 1 12.85 -35.39 -12.26
C MET A 1 11.51 -35.87 -11.69
N GLN A 2 11.26 -37.20 -11.62
CA GLN A 2 10.01 -37.79 -11.11
C GLN A 2 9.62 -37.40 -9.67
N ARG A 3 10.55 -37.47 -8.70
CA ARG A 3 10.29 -37.10 -7.29
C ARG A 3 9.92 -35.62 -7.08
N SER A 4 10.43 -34.73 -7.93
CA SER A 4 10.08 -33.29 -7.88
C SER A 4 8.68 -33.03 -8.41
N LEU A 5 8.20 -33.84 -9.36
CA LEU A 5 6.82 -33.79 -9.85
C LEU A 5 5.85 -34.38 -8.82
N GLU A 6 6.18 -35.49 -8.15
CA GLU A 6 5.34 -36.07 -7.08
C GLU A 6 5.18 -35.15 -5.87
N LEU A 7 6.27 -34.52 -5.38
CA LEU A 7 6.20 -33.52 -4.31
C LEU A 7 5.35 -32.31 -4.72
N LYS A 8 5.48 -31.82 -5.97
CA LYS A 8 4.65 -30.73 -6.48
C LYS A 8 3.16 -31.11 -6.56
N VAL A 9 2.84 -32.32 -6.99
CA VAL A 9 1.46 -32.83 -7.05
C VAL A 9 0.87 -33.00 -5.65
N LEU A 10 1.62 -33.57 -4.70
CA LEU A 10 1.18 -33.73 -3.31
C LEU A 10 0.97 -32.37 -2.61
N LEU A 11 1.83 -31.39 -2.86
CA LEU A 11 1.68 -30.03 -2.35
C LEU A 11 0.47 -29.29 -2.93
N TYR A 12 0.18 -29.49 -4.23
CA TYR A 12 -1.04 -28.96 -4.86
C TYR A 12 -2.30 -29.61 -4.25
N SER A 13 -2.31 -30.92 -4.07
CA SER A 13 -3.40 -31.66 -3.44
C SER A 13 -3.62 -31.27 -1.97
N PHE A 14 -2.55 -31.00 -1.23
CA PHE A 14 -2.64 -30.57 0.18
C PHE A 14 -3.26 -29.17 0.31
N HIS A 15 -2.86 -28.24 -0.55
CA HIS A 15 -3.39 -26.87 -0.55
C HIS A 15 -4.91 -26.82 -0.83
N ASP A 16 -5.41 -27.61 -1.78
CA ASP A 16 -6.84 -27.60 -2.12
C ASP A 16 -7.70 -28.41 -1.14
N CYS A 17 -7.19 -29.52 -0.60
CA CYS A 17 -7.92 -30.31 0.41
C CYS A 17 -8.01 -29.61 1.78
N SER A 18 -6.94 -28.92 2.25
CA SER A 18 -6.96 -28.30 3.58
C SER A 18 -8.00 -27.19 3.75
N PHE A 19 -8.38 -26.52 2.64
CA PHE A 19 -9.42 -25.48 2.63
C PHE A 19 -10.76 -25.94 2.05
N SER A 20 -10.91 -27.24 1.78
CA SER A 20 -12.18 -27.81 1.38
C SER A 20 -13.15 -27.88 2.56
N ASN A 21 -14.41 -27.55 2.32
CA ASN A 21 -15.44 -27.65 3.35
C ASN A 21 -15.79 -29.11 3.61
N SER A 22 -15.97 -29.44 4.89
CA SER A 22 -16.54 -30.72 5.28
C SER A 22 -18.06 -30.66 5.11
N ALA A 23 -18.67 -31.73 4.60
CA ALA A 23 -20.11 -31.84 4.43
C ALA A 23 -20.80 -32.00 5.79
N GLY A 24 -21.93 -31.30 5.99
CA GLY A 24 -22.72 -31.36 7.21
C GLY A 24 -23.18 -29.98 7.67
N LYS A 25 -24.32 -29.95 8.37
CA LYS A 25 -24.90 -28.72 8.96
C LYS A 25 -24.72 -28.66 10.48
N ASP A 26 -23.98 -29.60 11.06
CA ASP A 26 -23.68 -29.60 12.48
C ASP A 26 -22.91 -28.32 12.87
N PRO A 27 -23.22 -27.68 14.01
CA PRO A 27 -22.54 -26.45 14.43
C PRO A 27 -21.01 -26.56 14.50
N LYS A 28 -20.46 -27.73 14.87
CA LYS A 28 -19.00 -27.93 14.89
C LYS A 28 -18.42 -27.96 13.47
N VAL A 29 -19.13 -28.58 12.53
CA VAL A 29 -18.74 -28.60 11.11
C VAL A 29 -18.77 -27.19 10.54
N GLN A 30 -19.84 -26.43 10.80
CA GLN A 30 -19.95 -25.03 10.39
C GLN A 30 -18.84 -24.17 10.97
N ASN A 31 -18.59 -24.25 12.28
CA ASN A 31 -17.50 -23.52 12.93
C ASN A 31 -16.12 -23.86 12.36
N SER A 32 -15.89 -25.11 11.94
CA SER A 32 -14.63 -25.51 11.28
C SER A 32 -14.50 -25.00 9.83
N ASN A 33 -15.62 -24.84 9.13
CA ASN A 33 -15.66 -24.37 7.75
C ASN A 33 -15.54 -22.84 7.63
N MET A 34 -16.03 -22.09 8.63
CA MET A 34 -16.01 -20.62 8.61
C MET A 34 -14.62 -20.03 8.32
N PRO A 35 -13.52 -20.42 8.99
CA PRO A 35 -12.19 -19.93 8.64
C PRO A 35 -11.75 -20.28 7.21
N ARG A 36 -12.09 -21.49 6.72
CA ARG A 36 -11.75 -21.95 5.36
C ARG A 36 -12.46 -21.12 4.30
N GLU A 37 -13.72 -20.78 4.55
CA GLU A 37 -14.51 -19.90 3.69
C GLU A 37 -13.97 -18.47 3.68
N CYS A 38 -13.67 -17.90 4.85
CA CYS A 38 -13.09 -16.57 4.98
C CYS A 38 -11.76 -16.46 4.22
N ILE A 39 -10.86 -17.44 4.38
CA ILE A 39 -9.56 -17.45 3.67
C ILE A 39 -9.78 -17.52 2.15
N ARG A 40 -10.68 -18.39 1.69
CA ARG A 40 -11.03 -18.50 0.26
C ARG A 40 -11.60 -17.20 -0.31
N LYS A 41 -12.50 -16.56 0.44
CA LYS A 41 -13.24 -15.38 0.01
C LYS A 41 -12.38 -14.11 0.03
N PHE A 42 -11.63 -13.88 1.10
CA PHE A 42 -10.87 -12.64 1.29
C PHE A 42 -9.48 -12.67 0.64
N PHE A 43 -8.90 -13.85 0.42
CA PHE A 43 -7.58 -14.00 -0.20
C PHE A 43 -7.69 -14.86 -1.46
N PRO A 44 -8.18 -14.33 -2.60
CA PRO A 44 -8.41 -15.14 -3.79
C PRO A 44 -7.12 -15.77 -4.35
N LYS A 45 -5.98 -15.05 -4.25
CA LYS A 45 -4.66 -15.56 -4.62
C LYS A 45 -3.95 -16.08 -3.38
N ARG A 46 -3.64 -17.38 -3.36
CA ARG A 46 -2.98 -18.07 -2.26
C ARG A 46 -1.88 -18.97 -2.79
N LYS A 47 -0.82 -19.13 -2.01
CA LYS A 47 0.29 -20.03 -2.26
C LYS A 47 0.76 -20.59 -0.93
N CYS A 48 0.91 -21.90 -0.85
CA CYS A 48 1.50 -22.58 0.30
C CYS A 48 2.91 -23.04 -0.02
N PHE A 49 3.80 -22.88 0.95
CA PHE A 49 5.16 -23.38 0.96
C PHE A 49 5.28 -24.36 2.13
N VAL A 50 6.01 -25.45 1.91
CA VAL A 50 6.33 -26.41 2.97
C VAL A 50 7.83 -26.37 3.15
N PHE A 51 8.22 -26.42 4.42
CA PHE A 51 9.60 -26.37 4.85
C PHE A 51 9.90 -27.62 5.64
N ASP A 52 10.98 -28.29 5.29
CA ASP A 52 11.57 -29.35 6.09
C ASP A 52 12.16 -28.75 7.38
N ARG A 53 12.49 -29.61 8.33
CA ARG A 53 13.04 -29.16 9.61
C ARG A 53 14.42 -28.51 9.37
N PRO A 54 14.71 -27.31 9.89
CA PRO A 54 15.97 -26.61 9.61
C PRO A 54 17.22 -27.39 10.02
N THR A 55 17.15 -28.16 11.11
CA THR A 55 18.18 -29.11 11.54
C THR A 55 17.56 -30.21 12.40
N ASN A 56 18.18 -31.39 12.45
CA ASN A 56 17.73 -32.50 13.29
C ASN A 56 18.22 -32.37 14.74
N ASP A 57 19.25 -31.57 15.01
CA ASP A 57 19.76 -31.36 16.35
C ASP A 57 18.84 -30.42 17.14
N ARG A 58 18.26 -30.95 18.24
CA ARG A 58 17.36 -30.21 19.12
C ARG A 58 18.02 -29.00 19.78
N LYS A 59 19.29 -29.07 20.15
CA LYS A 59 20.01 -27.96 20.77
C LYS A 59 20.26 -26.84 19.75
N LEU A 60 20.63 -27.21 18.52
CA LEU A 60 20.85 -26.22 17.44
C LEU A 60 19.54 -25.54 17.02
N LEU A 61 18.41 -26.26 16.99
CA LEU A 61 17.11 -25.65 16.68
C LEU A 61 16.70 -24.54 17.65
N LEU A 62 17.09 -24.63 18.93
CA LEU A 62 16.81 -23.56 19.90
C LEU A 62 17.59 -22.28 19.60
N ARG A 63 18.69 -22.39 18.84
CA ARG A 63 19.57 -21.29 18.44
C ARG A 63 19.63 -21.16 16.91
N VAL A 64 18.55 -21.50 16.21
CA VAL A 64 18.53 -21.61 14.73
C VAL A 64 18.94 -20.30 14.03
N THR A 65 18.69 -19.15 14.66
CA THR A 65 19.05 -17.82 14.15
C THR A 65 20.55 -17.53 14.19
N GLU A 66 21.33 -18.32 14.92
CA GLU A 66 22.78 -18.17 15.10
C GLU A 66 23.57 -19.18 14.25
N LEU A 67 22.89 -20.10 13.58
CA LEU A 67 23.52 -21.11 12.74
C LEU A 67 23.94 -20.49 11.40
N SER A 68 25.07 -20.95 10.87
CA SER A 68 25.45 -20.70 9.49
C SER A 68 24.69 -21.62 8.53
N ASP A 69 24.49 -21.19 7.29
CA ASP A 69 23.68 -21.92 6.30
C ASP A 69 24.15 -23.37 6.10
N ASN A 70 25.45 -23.63 6.17
CA ASN A 70 26.04 -24.98 6.05
C ASN A 70 25.63 -25.94 7.20
N GLN A 71 25.09 -25.45 8.31
CA GLN A 71 24.57 -26.25 9.42
C GLN A 71 23.07 -26.57 9.26
N LEU A 72 22.42 -25.96 8.27
CA LEU A 72 21.01 -26.19 7.97
C LEU A 72 20.84 -27.37 7.01
N ASP A 73 19.70 -28.02 7.09
CA ASP A 73 19.31 -29.05 6.13
C ASP A 73 19.29 -28.50 4.71
N VAL A 74 19.82 -29.28 3.75
CA VAL A 74 19.99 -28.84 2.36
C VAL A 74 18.63 -28.63 1.66
N ASN A 75 17.61 -29.42 2.01
CA ASN A 75 16.27 -29.22 1.44
C ASN A 75 15.62 -27.97 2.03
N PHE A 76 15.78 -27.74 3.34
CA PHE A 76 15.30 -26.51 3.99
C PHE A 76 15.93 -25.25 3.37
N GLN A 77 17.24 -25.26 3.13
CA GLN A 77 17.95 -24.16 2.47
C GLN A 77 17.36 -23.89 1.09
N LYS A 78 17.22 -24.93 0.28
CA LYS A 78 16.64 -24.82 -1.08
C LYS A 78 15.20 -24.33 -1.07
N GLN A 79 14.36 -24.84 -0.18
CA GLN A 79 12.95 -24.41 -0.03
C GLN A 79 12.87 -22.95 0.42
N SER A 80 13.78 -22.51 1.28
CA SER A 80 13.89 -21.11 1.72
C SER A 80 14.31 -20.19 0.58
N GLU A 81 15.28 -20.61 -0.24
CA GLU A 81 15.68 -19.87 -1.44
C GLU A 81 14.53 -19.77 -2.45
N ASP A 82 13.84 -20.89 -2.74
CA ASP A 82 12.67 -20.92 -3.62
C ASP A 82 11.55 -20.00 -3.11
N PHE A 83 11.31 -19.97 -1.79
CA PHE A 83 10.35 -19.07 -1.17
C PHE A 83 10.75 -17.60 -1.32
N CYS A 84 11.98 -17.24 -0.98
CA CYS A 84 12.49 -15.88 -1.10
C CYS A 84 12.43 -15.40 -2.56
N SER A 85 12.88 -16.22 -3.50
CA SER A 85 12.80 -15.96 -4.94
C SER A 85 11.35 -15.72 -5.38
N TYR A 86 10.41 -16.55 -4.93
CA TYR A 86 9.00 -16.34 -5.24
C TYR A 86 8.47 -15.02 -4.68
N ILE A 87 8.78 -14.67 -3.43
CA ILE A 87 8.31 -13.42 -2.82
C ILE A 87 8.89 -12.22 -3.55
N PHE A 88 10.21 -12.17 -3.80
CA PHE A 88 10.84 -11.04 -4.49
C PHE A 88 10.37 -10.88 -5.94
N THR A 89 10.01 -11.97 -6.62
CA THR A 89 9.53 -11.92 -8.00
C THR A 89 8.02 -11.68 -8.14
N ARG A 90 7.21 -12.09 -7.16
CA ARG A 90 5.73 -12.08 -7.26
C ARG A 90 5.05 -11.08 -6.35
N ALA A 91 5.69 -10.64 -5.27
CA ALA A 91 5.11 -9.65 -4.37
C ALA A 91 4.87 -8.34 -5.14
N LYS A 92 3.68 -7.78 -4.95
CA LYS A 92 3.30 -6.51 -5.57
C LYS A 92 3.41 -5.39 -4.54
N PRO A 93 3.77 -4.17 -4.95
CA PRO A 93 3.63 -3.00 -4.10
C PRO A 93 2.22 -2.92 -3.52
N LYS A 94 2.12 -2.51 -2.25
CA LYS A 94 0.83 -2.30 -1.60
C LYS A 94 0.07 -1.22 -2.36
N THR A 95 -1.17 -1.53 -2.74
CA THR A 95 -2.07 -0.60 -3.41
C THR A 95 -3.35 -0.44 -2.63
N LEU A 96 -3.96 0.74 -2.75
CA LEU A 96 -5.31 1.04 -2.29
C LEU A 96 -6.30 0.85 -3.45
N ARG A 97 -7.58 1.21 -3.22
CA ARG A 97 -8.58 1.26 -4.30
C ARG A 97 -8.03 2.10 -5.46
N GLU A 98 -8.45 1.77 -6.68
CA GLU A 98 -8.04 2.47 -7.91
C GLU A 98 -6.54 2.37 -8.28
N GLY A 99 -5.80 1.48 -7.60
CA GLY A 99 -4.41 1.16 -7.97
C GLY A 99 -3.37 2.17 -7.47
N ILE A 100 -3.72 3.01 -6.49
CA ILE A 100 -2.79 3.95 -5.87
C ILE A 100 -1.76 3.16 -5.06
N THR A 101 -0.49 3.26 -5.44
CA THR A 101 0.62 2.65 -4.69
C THR A 101 0.87 3.41 -3.40
N VAL A 102 0.94 2.69 -2.28
CA VAL A 102 1.19 3.26 -0.95
C VAL A 102 2.68 3.53 -0.79
N THR A 103 3.03 4.79 -0.51
CA THR A 103 4.39 5.24 -0.17
C THR A 103 4.69 4.99 1.31
N GLY A 104 5.95 5.19 1.75
CA GLY A 104 6.32 5.07 3.16
C GLY A 104 5.53 6.02 4.08
N GLY A 105 5.43 7.30 3.71
CA GLY A 105 4.62 8.28 4.44
C GLY A 105 3.11 7.94 4.44
N GLY A 106 2.62 7.42 3.31
CA GLY A 106 1.25 6.94 3.21
C GLY A 106 0.97 5.74 4.12
N LEU A 107 1.92 4.81 4.22
CA LEU A 107 1.81 3.68 5.14
C LEU A 107 1.78 4.14 6.61
N GLY A 108 2.62 5.11 6.98
CA GLY A 108 2.61 5.72 8.32
C GLY A 108 1.25 6.31 8.68
N THR A 109 0.65 7.09 7.76
CA THR A 109 -0.69 7.68 7.94
C THR A 109 -1.77 6.60 8.11
N LEU A 110 -1.71 5.53 7.32
CA LEU A 110 -2.65 4.41 7.45
C LEU A 110 -2.50 3.70 8.81
N MET A 111 -1.26 3.52 9.28
CA MET A 111 -0.99 2.92 10.58
C MET A 111 -1.51 3.78 11.73
N GLU A 112 -1.25 5.09 11.71
CA GLU A 112 -1.79 6.05 12.69
C GLU A 112 -3.32 5.94 12.77
N ALA A 113 -4.01 6.05 11.62
CA ALA A 113 -5.47 5.97 11.56
C ALA A 113 -6.04 4.64 12.10
N TYR A 114 -5.36 3.52 11.84
CA TYR A 114 -5.79 2.22 12.36
C TYR A 114 -5.54 2.06 13.86
N ILE A 115 -4.40 2.53 14.35
CA ILE A 115 -4.06 2.47 15.78
C ILE A 115 -5.02 3.36 16.58
N ASP A 116 -5.33 4.57 16.10
CA ASP A 116 -6.27 5.48 16.74
C ASP A 116 -7.69 4.89 16.79
N ALA A 117 -8.13 4.23 15.71
CA ALA A 117 -9.42 3.54 15.68
C ALA A 117 -9.47 2.40 16.71
N ILE A 118 -8.41 1.62 16.85
CA ILE A 118 -8.34 0.52 17.84
C ILE A 118 -8.32 1.08 19.26
N ASN A 119 -7.49 2.08 19.52
CA ASN A 119 -7.33 2.67 20.86
C ASN A 119 -8.59 3.39 21.34
N SER A 120 -9.41 3.89 20.42
CA SER A 120 -10.72 4.49 20.72
C SER A 120 -11.85 3.46 20.87
N GLY A 121 -11.56 2.15 20.74
CA GLY A 121 -12.57 1.09 20.77
C GLY A 121 -13.43 1.00 19.49
N GLY A 122 -13.03 1.73 18.44
CA GLY A 122 -13.66 1.68 17.12
C GLY A 122 -13.16 0.54 16.24
N VAL A 123 -13.74 0.44 15.05
CA VAL A 123 -13.34 -0.54 14.03
C VAL A 123 -12.52 0.17 12.95
N PRO A 124 -11.28 -0.30 12.65
CA PRO A 124 -10.49 0.23 11.54
C PRO A 124 -11.27 0.19 10.22
N CYS A 125 -11.48 1.36 9.63
CA CYS A 125 -12.20 1.51 8.37
C CYS A 125 -11.22 1.93 7.26
N LEU A 126 -11.08 1.11 6.23
CA LEU A 126 -10.16 1.37 5.12
C LEU A 126 -10.54 2.66 4.39
N GLU A 127 -11.84 2.88 4.16
CA GLU A 127 -12.35 4.07 3.49
C GLU A 127 -11.96 5.35 4.24
N ASN A 128 -12.10 5.35 5.57
CA ASN A 128 -11.72 6.49 6.41
C ASN A 128 -10.22 6.74 6.34
N ALA A 129 -9.40 5.69 6.46
CA ALA A 129 -7.95 5.79 6.39
C ALA A 129 -7.46 6.32 5.03
N VAL A 130 -8.12 5.93 3.94
CA VAL A 130 -7.83 6.45 2.58
C VAL A 130 -8.21 7.92 2.45
N ILE A 131 -9.33 8.36 3.04
CA ILE A 131 -9.74 9.77 3.04
C ILE A 131 -8.71 10.62 3.80
N THR A 132 -8.33 10.22 5.01
CA THR A 132 -7.30 10.92 5.80
C THR A 132 -5.98 11.01 5.06
N LEU A 133 -5.56 9.92 4.39
CA LEU A 133 -4.37 9.92 3.56
C LEU A 133 -4.49 10.92 2.39
N ALA A 134 -5.63 10.93 1.70
CA ALA A 134 -5.88 11.86 0.60
C ALA A 134 -5.82 13.32 1.06
N GLU A 135 -6.44 13.64 2.19
CA GLU A 135 -6.43 15.00 2.76
C GLU A 135 -5.01 15.45 3.10
N ARG A 136 -4.21 14.59 3.73
CA ARG A 136 -2.80 14.87 4.07
C ARG A 136 -1.95 15.11 2.83
N GLU A 137 -1.98 14.18 1.88
CA GLU A 137 -1.15 14.25 0.66
C GLU A 137 -1.56 15.44 -0.23
N ASN A 138 -2.86 15.69 -0.40
CA ASN A 138 -3.35 16.83 -1.17
C ASN A 138 -2.98 18.16 -0.51
N SER A 139 -3.07 18.25 0.82
CA SER A 139 -2.69 19.46 1.55
C SER A 139 -1.20 19.75 1.41
N ALA A 140 -0.36 18.72 1.52
CA ALA A 140 1.08 18.84 1.29
C ALA A 140 1.42 19.27 -0.15
N ALA A 141 0.70 18.73 -1.14
CA ALA A 141 0.88 19.09 -2.55
C ALA A 141 0.51 20.56 -2.82
N VAL A 142 -0.58 21.05 -2.22
CA VAL A 142 -1.00 22.46 -2.32
C VAL A 142 0.00 23.38 -1.63
N GLN A 143 0.47 23.02 -0.44
CA GLN A 143 1.48 23.82 0.26
C GLN A 143 2.77 23.92 -0.56
N LYS A 144 3.27 22.79 -1.08
CA LYS A 144 4.45 22.76 -1.95
C LYS A 144 4.29 23.64 -3.19
N ALA A 145 3.10 23.65 -3.79
CA ALA A 145 2.81 24.53 -4.93
C ALA A 145 2.81 26.01 -4.54
N ALA A 146 2.25 26.36 -3.38
CA ALA A 146 2.23 27.73 -2.86
C ALA A 146 3.63 28.24 -2.48
N ASP A 147 4.45 27.38 -1.88
CA ASP A 147 5.84 27.69 -1.53
C ASP A 147 6.65 27.95 -2.81
N HIS A 148 6.51 27.07 -3.81
CA HIS A 148 7.17 27.24 -5.09
C HIS A 148 6.73 28.53 -5.80
N TYR A 149 5.43 28.82 -5.84
CA TYR A 149 4.93 30.07 -6.41
C TYR A 149 5.58 31.30 -5.73
N SER A 150 5.62 31.31 -4.39
CA SER A 150 6.15 32.43 -3.62
C SER A 150 7.65 32.63 -3.84
N GLU A 151 8.40 31.52 -3.91
CA GLU A 151 9.83 31.52 -4.21
C GLU A 151 10.10 32.09 -5.61
N GLN A 152 9.39 31.59 -6.63
CA GLN A 152 9.58 32.03 -8.01
C GLN A 152 9.19 33.50 -8.21
N MET A 153 8.13 33.96 -7.56
CA MET A 153 7.75 35.38 -7.57
C MET A 153 8.84 36.25 -6.96
N THR A 154 9.45 35.81 -5.86
CA THR A 154 10.53 36.57 -5.18
C THR A 154 11.82 36.58 -6.01
N GLN A 155 12.15 35.48 -6.69
CA GLN A 155 13.37 35.39 -7.49
C GLN A 155 13.28 36.15 -8.82
N ARG A 156 12.09 36.17 -9.44
CA ARG A 156 11.88 36.73 -10.78
C ARG A 156 11.41 38.18 -10.78
N LEU A 157 10.93 38.72 -9.65
CA LEU A 157 10.47 40.09 -9.52
C LEU A 157 11.28 40.87 -8.49
N ASN A 158 11.77 42.04 -8.90
CA ASN A 158 12.27 43.06 -7.99
C ASN A 158 11.19 44.12 -7.83
N LEU A 159 10.68 44.29 -6.61
CA LEU A 159 9.66 45.30 -6.29
C LEU A 159 10.32 46.60 -5.79
N PRO A 160 9.79 47.78 -6.15
CA PRO A 160 8.61 48.02 -6.99
C PRO A 160 8.92 47.87 -8.50
N THR A 161 7.94 47.39 -9.26
CA THR A 161 8.03 47.24 -10.73
C THR A 161 7.44 48.45 -11.42
N ASP A 162 8.05 48.92 -12.52
CA ASP A 162 7.62 50.12 -13.23
C ASP A 162 6.35 49.90 -14.08
N MET A 163 6.08 48.66 -14.51
CA MET A 163 4.94 48.30 -15.35
C MET A 163 4.13 47.13 -14.77
N LEU A 164 2.81 47.31 -14.67
CA LEU A 164 1.88 46.25 -14.25
C LEU A 164 1.96 45.02 -15.16
N GLN A 165 2.23 45.22 -16.46
CA GLN A 165 2.33 44.15 -17.44
C GLN A 165 3.44 43.13 -17.10
N GLU A 166 4.59 43.62 -16.60
CA GLU A 166 5.71 42.79 -16.19
C GLU A 166 5.34 41.88 -15.01
N LEU A 167 4.62 42.44 -14.02
CA LEU A 167 4.10 41.68 -12.88
C LEU A 167 3.13 40.57 -13.33
N LEU A 168 2.20 40.88 -14.24
CA LEU A 168 1.20 39.93 -14.72
C LEU A 168 1.82 38.78 -15.53
N GLU A 169 2.83 39.07 -16.34
CA GLU A 169 3.54 38.07 -17.13
C GLU A 169 4.30 37.09 -16.23
N VAL A 170 5.03 37.59 -15.23
CA VAL A 170 5.72 36.71 -14.26
C VAL A 170 4.72 35.92 -13.44
N HIS A 171 3.64 36.55 -12.95
CA HIS A 171 2.57 35.86 -12.22
C HIS A 171 1.99 34.68 -12.99
N ALA A 172 1.65 34.87 -14.27
CA ALA A 172 1.04 33.83 -15.09
C ALA A 172 1.96 32.61 -15.27
N VAL A 173 3.28 32.84 -15.39
CA VAL A 173 4.27 31.76 -15.49
C VAL A 173 4.39 31.02 -14.15
N CYS A 174 4.60 31.75 -13.06
CA CYS A 174 4.73 31.16 -11.71
C CYS A 174 3.46 30.39 -11.31
N GLU A 175 2.28 30.90 -11.63
CA GLU A 175 1.01 30.22 -11.41
C GLU A 175 0.95 28.89 -12.18
N LYS A 176 1.29 28.90 -13.46
CA LYS A 176 1.28 27.70 -14.30
C LYS A 176 2.23 26.63 -13.77
N GLU A 177 3.42 27.03 -13.34
CA GLU A 177 4.41 26.14 -12.70
C GLU A 177 3.85 25.53 -11.40
N ALA A 178 3.27 26.35 -10.52
CA ALA A 178 2.69 25.90 -9.26
C ALA A 178 1.50 24.94 -9.46
N ILE A 179 0.61 25.23 -10.42
CA ILE A 179 -0.48 24.33 -10.78
C ILE A 179 0.10 23.00 -11.25
N ALA A 180 1.10 22.99 -12.13
CA ALA A 180 1.71 21.74 -12.59
C ALA A 180 2.28 20.90 -11.42
N ILE A 181 2.92 21.55 -10.44
CA ILE A 181 3.46 20.88 -9.24
C ILE A 181 2.33 20.23 -8.41
N SER A 182 1.23 20.94 -8.15
CA SER A 182 0.12 20.36 -7.38
C SER A 182 -0.55 19.14 -8.04
N TRP A 183 -0.44 19.03 -9.38
CA TRP A 183 -0.98 17.90 -10.15
C TRP A 183 0.01 16.73 -10.28
N SER A 184 1.29 16.96 -9.99
CA SER A 184 2.35 15.95 -10.04
C SER A 184 2.43 15.06 -8.79
N ALA A 185 1.80 15.48 -7.69
CA ALA A 185 1.53 14.61 -6.55
C ALA A 185 0.63 13.45 -7.00
N PRO A 186 0.56 12.31 -6.27
CA PRO A 186 -0.35 11.21 -6.59
C PRO A 186 -1.82 11.59 -6.37
N SER A 187 -2.31 12.54 -7.17
CA SER A 187 -3.65 13.09 -7.25
C SER A 187 -4.57 12.14 -8.00
N ARG A 188 -4.55 10.86 -7.59
CA ARG A 188 -5.57 9.87 -7.94
C ARG A 188 -6.41 9.43 -6.75
N MET A 189 -6.26 10.10 -5.60
CA MET A 189 -7.21 9.96 -4.50
C MET A 189 -8.36 10.95 -4.66
N THR A 190 -9.06 10.92 -5.79
CA THR A 190 -10.42 11.46 -5.81
C THR A 190 -11.29 10.40 -5.16
N SER A 191 -11.53 10.54 -3.86
CA SER A 191 -12.63 9.80 -3.24
C SER A 191 -13.85 10.01 -4.14
N GLY A 192 -14.58 8.94 -4.45
CA GLY A 192 -15.87 8.98 -5.15
C GLY A 192 -16.96 9.76 -4.40
N CYS A 193 -16.59 10.72 -3.56
CA CYS A 193 -17.46 11.66 -2.90
C CYS A 193 -17.59 12.90 -3.78
N SER A 194 -18.78 13.05 -4.36
CA SER A 194 -19.28 14.24 -5.06
C SER A 194 -18.86 15.57 -4.40
N ARG A 195 -17.67 16.09 -4.70
CA ARG A 195 -17.31 17.51 -4.53
C ARG A 195 -16.30 17.94 -5.58
N ARG A 196 -16.75 17.93 -6.83
CA ARG A 196 -16.26 18.85 -7.88
C ARG A 196 -16.48 20.34 -7.51
N SER A 197 -17.14 20.62 -6.37
CA SER A 197 -17.52 21.95 -5.90
C SER A 197 -16.41 22.72 -5.16
N SER A 198 -15.43 22.06 -4.52
CA SER A 198 -14.38 22.77 -3.77
C SER A 198 -13.36 23.44 -4.71
N TRP A 199 -12.96 22.75 -5.77
CA TRP A 199 -11.98 23.27 -6.74
C TRP A 199 -12.56 24.31 -7.70
N THR A 200 -13.86 24.21 -8.03
CA THR A 200 -14.55 25.30 -8.75
C THR A 200 -14.70 26.56 -7.90
N SER A 201 -14.65 26.46 -6.57
CA SER A 201 -14.72 27.63 -5.68
C SER A 201 -13.49 28.53 -5.81
N TRP A 202 -12.30 27.93 -5.98
CA TRP A 202 -11.06 28.65 -6.28
C TRP A 202 -11.08 29.27 -7.70
N ARG A 203 -11.65 28.57 -8.68
CA ARG A 203 -11.80 29.08 -10.05
C ARG A 203 -12.85 30.19 -10.19
N LYS A 204 -13.95 30.12 -9.41
CA LYS A 204 -15.04 31.13 -9.40
C LYS A 204 -14.70 32.40 -8.63
N ARG A 205 -13.71 32.37 -7.74
CA ARG A 205 -13.21 33.59 -7.06
C ARG A 205 -12.37 34.50 -7.97
N ARG A 206 -12.27 34.18 -9.28
CA ARG A 206 -11.50 34.91 -10.30
C ARG A 206 -12.34 35.58 -11.39
N THR A 207 -13.67 35.48 -11.32
CA THR A 207 -14.59 36.17 -12.26
C THR A 207 -15.30 37.37 -11.65
N VAL A 208 -14.96 37.76 -10.42
CA VAL A 208 -15.45 38.99 -9.79
C VAL A 208 -14.30 39.61 -8.99
N SER A 209 -13.43 40.34 -9.69
CA SER A 209 -12.57 41.43 -9.19
C SER A 209 -11.99 42.14 -10.40
#